data_AF-A0ABD0R5N8-F1
#
_entry.id   AF-A0ABD0R5N8-F1
#
_cell.length_a   1.000
_cell.length_b   1.000
_cell.length_c   1.000
_cell.angle_alpha   90.00
_cell.angle_beta   90.00
_cell.angle_gamma   90.00
#
_symmetry.space_group_name_H-M   'P 1'
#
loop_
_entity.id
_entity.type
_entity.pdbx_description
1 polymer ?
#
loop_
_entity_poly.entity_id
_entity_poly.type
_entity_poly.pdbx_seq_one_letter_code
_entity_poly.pdbx_strand_id
1 'polypeptide(L)'
;MGIFSILEEECMFPKATDVSFKNKLYDQHLGKCNAFQKPKPAKGKAEAHFSLVHYAGTVDYNVVGWLDKNKDPLNESVVQLYQKSSVKLLATLYPPVVEETGGKKGGKKKGGSMQTVSSQFRENLGKLMTNLRSTHPHFVRCLIPNESKTPGLMENFLVIHQLRCNGVLEGIRICRKGFPSRILYGDFKQR
;
A
#
# COMPACT_ATOMS: atom_id res chain seq x y z
N MET A 1 5.53 -17.13 0.18
CA MET A 1 4.36 -16.24 0.42
C MET A 1 4.86 -14.83 0.68
N GLY A 2 4.09 -13.80 0.32
CA GLY A 2 4.43 -12.40 0.60
C GLY A 2 3.78 -11.90 1.90
N ILE A 3 4.12 -10.68 2.32
CA ILE A 3 3.64 -10.06 3.56
C ILE A 3 2.10 -10.06 3.65
N PHE A 4 1.40 -9.57 2.61
CA PHE A 4 -0.06 -9.52 2.61
C PHE A 4 -0.71 -10.91 2.64
N SER A 5 -0.12 -11.91 1.99
CA SER A 5 -0.66 -13.27 2.03
C SER A 5 -0.57 -13.88 3.43
N ILE A 6 0.54 -13.64 4.14
CA ILE A 6 0.71 -14.09 5.53
C ILE A 6 -0.28 -13.35 6.44
N LEU A 7 -0.50 -12.06 6.19
CA LEU A 7 -1.47 -11.27 6.95
C LEU A 7 -2.91 -11.79 6.76
N GLU A 8 -3.28 -12.11 5.51
CA GLU A 8 -4.57 -12.70 5.15
C GLU A 8 -4.78 -14.05 5.83
N GLU A 9 -3.76 -14.91 5.78
CA GLU A 9 -3.79 -16.22 6.43
C GLU A 9 -3.96 -16.09 7.95
N GLU A 10 -3.19 -15.21 8.60
CA GLU A 10 -3.30 -14.96 10.04
C GLU A 10 -4.65 -14.37 10.45
N CYS A 11 -5.32 -13.59 9.59
CA CYS A 11 -6.66 -13.08 9.87
C CYS A 11 -7.71 -14.19 9.98
N MET A 12 -7.49 -15.34 9.34
CA MET A 12 -8.42 -16.48 9.38
C MET A 12 -8.29 -17.31 10.67
N PHE A 13 -7.20 -17.17 11.42
CA PHE A 13 -6.97 -17.93 12.65
C PHE A 13 -7.51 -17.19 13.88
N PRO A 14 -8.48 -17.76 14.63
CA PRO A 14 -9.12 -17.06 15.76
C PRO A 14 -8.17 -16.68 16.90
N LYS A 15 -7.05 -17.40 17.05
CA LYS A 15 -6.05 -17.18 18.10
C LYS A 15 -4.76 -16.53 17.59
N ALA A 16 -4.73 -16.11 16.32
CA ALA A 16 -3.59 -15.35 15.80
C ALA A 16 -3.50 -13.98 16.47
N THR A 17 -2.27 -13.51 16.63
CA THR A 17 -1.94 -12.21 17.23
C THR A 17 -0.95 -11.48 16.32
N ASP A 18 -0.81 -10.18 16.48
CA ASP A 18 0.21 -9.43 15.72
C ASP A 18 1.63 -9.99 15.96
N VAL A 19 1.85 -10.61 17.13
CA VAL A 19 3.10 -11.30 17.47
C VAL A 19 3.29 -12.59 16.66
N SER A 20 2.24 -13.42 16.51
CA SER A 20 2.33 -14.62 15.66
C SER A 20 2.54 -14.27 14.20
N PHE A 21 1.85 -13.22 13.72
CA PHE A 21 2.05 -12.66 12.38
C PHE A 21 3.50 -12.20 12.17
N LYS A 22 4.04 -11.40 13.10
CA LYS A 22 5.45 -10.97 13.07
C LYS A 22 6.40 -12.16 13.01
N ASN A 23 6.21 -13.17 13.85
CA ASN A 23 7.10 -14.33 13.88
C ASN A 23 7.08 -15.08 12.54
N LYS A 24 5.89 -15.30 11.95
CA LYS A 24 5.77 -15.89 10.60
C LYS A 24 6.46 -15.04 9.53
N LEU A 25 6.38 -13.71 9.59
CA LEU A 25 7.11 -12.83 8.66
C LEU A 25 8.63 -13.06 8.76
N TYR A 26 9.14 -13.16 9.99
CA TYR A 26 10.57 -13.39 10.23
C TYR A 26 11.01 -14.75 9.69
N ASP A 27 10.30 -15.83 10.01
CA ASP A 27 10.65 -17.18 9.56
C ASP A 27 10.63 -17.31 8.02
N GLN A 28 9.71 -16.60 7.38
CA GLN A 28 9.54 -16.64 5.93
C GLN A 28 10.54 -15.75 5.18
N HIS A 29 10.91 -14.59 5.72
CA HIS A 29 11.64 -13.55 4.96
C HIS A 29 13.03 -13.21 5.49
N LEU A 30 13.27 -13.30 6.80
CA LEU A 30 14.55 -12.90 7.37
C LEU A 30 15.67 -13.83 6.86
N GLY A 31 16.76 -13.23 6.36
CA GLY A 31 17.90 -13.96 5.79
C GLY A 31 17.66 -14.55 4.40
N LYS A 32 16.41 -14.61 3.93
CA LYS A 32 16.02 -15.09 2.59
C LYS A 32 15.76 -13.95 1.61
N CYS A 33 15.37 -12.77 2.12
CA CYS A 33 15.05 -11.59 1.33
C CYS A 33 15.87 -10.39 1.81
N ASN A 34 16.77 -9.87 0.98
CA ASN A 34 17.62 -8.71 1.31
C ASN A 34 16.83 -7.43 1.61
N ALA A 35 15.63 -7.31 1.06
CA ALA A 35 14.75 -6.17 1.30
C ALA A 35 14.05 -6.22 2.67
N PHE A 36 14.04 -7.36 3.36
CA PHE A 36 13.43 -7.52 4.67
C PHE A 36 14.51 -7.53 5.76
N GLN A 37 14.46 -6.57 6.67
CA GLN A 37 15.49 -6.35 7.69
C GLN A 37 14.92 -6.27 9.09
N LYS A 38 15.79 -6.51 10.09
CA LYS A 38 15.50 -6.18 11.48
C LYS A 38 15.55 -4.65 11.65
N PRO A 39 14.64 -4.07 12.43
CA PRO A 39 14.64 -2.64 12.67
C PRO A 39 15.87 -2.23 13.48
N LYS A 40 16.42 -1.06 13.15
CA LYS A 40 17.53 -0.48 13.91
C LYS A 40 16.95 0.27 15.11
N PRO A 41 17.23 -0.15 16.36
CA PRO A 41 16.73 0.56 17.53
C PRO A 41 17.30 1.99 17.53
N ALA A 42 16.43 2.99 17.52
CA ALA A 42 16.80 4.39 17.57
C ALA A 42 16.10 5.05 18.75
N LYS A 43 16.87 5.77 19.59
CA LYS A 43 16.32 6.51 20.74
C LYS A 43 15.27 7.52 20.25
N GLY A 44 14.09 7.49 20.86
CA GLY A 44 12.99 8.41 20.57
C GLY A 44 12.07 8.02 19.40
N LYS A 45 12.31 6.89 18.71
CA LYS A 45 11.36 6.36 17.73
C LYS A 45 10.38 5.37 18.37
N ALA A 46 9.15 5.34 17.85
CA ALA A 46 8.16 4.32 18.22
C ALA A 46 8.68 2.90 17.94
N GLU A 47 8.18 1.94 18.69
CA GLU A 47 8.55 0.54 18.55
C GLU A 47 8.31 0.05 17.11
N ALA A 48 9.35 -0.49 16.49
CA ALA A 48 9.30 -1.07 15.15
C ALA A 48 9.54 -2.57 15.23
N HIS A 49 8.84 -3.33 14.40
CA HIS A 49 8.86 -4.77 14.39
C HIS A 49 9.65 -5.36 13.22
N PHE A 50 9.66 -4.71 12.06
CA PHE A 50 10.51 -5.05 10.90
C PHE A 50 10.76 -3.81 10.06
N SER A 51 11.75 -3.88 9.17
CA SER A 51 12.02 -2.80 8.22
C SER A 51 12.06 -3.32 6.79
N LEU A 52 11.59 -2.50 5.85
CA LEU A 52 11.69 -2.77 4.43
C LEU A 52 12.60 -1.76 3.74
N VAL A 53 13.46 -2.26 2.88
CA VAL A 53 14.30 -1.43 2.02
C VAL A 53 13.48 -1.08 0.77
N HIS A 54 13.02 0.16 0.71
CA HIS A 54 12.41 0.74 -0.49
C HIS A 54 13.47 1.49 -1.30
N TYR A 55 13.17 1.81 -2.56
CA TYR A 55 14.12 2.54 -3.42
C TYR A 55 14.53 3.90 -2.83
N ALA A 56 13.61 4.56 -2.11
CA ALA A 56 13.83 5.85 -1.48
C ALA A 56 14.58 5.76 -0.13
N GLY A 57 14.64 4.57 0.47
CA GLY A 57 15.23 4.34 1.78
C GLY A 57 14.52 3.23 2.57
N THR A 58 15.05 2.95 3.75
CA THR A 58 14.49 1.96 4.67
C THR A 58 13.34 2.56 5.49
N VAL A 59 12.22 1.84 5.56
CA VAL A 59 11.05 2.21 6.36
C VAL A 59 10.84 1.20 7.47
N ASP A 60 10.67 1.68 8.69
CA ASP A 60 10.42 0.89 9.89
C ASP A 60 8.90 0.72 10.10
N TYR A 61 8.42 -0.52 10.21
CA TYR A 61 7.00 -0.84 10.34
C TYR A 61 6.66 -1.36 11.73
N ASN A 62 5.52 -0.91 12.28
CA ASN A 62 4.92 -1.43 13.49
C ASN A 62 3.67 -2.25 13.13
N VAL A 63 3.61 -3.52 13.56
CA VAL A 63 2.52 -4.46 13.23
C VAL A 63 1.32 -4.41 14.19
N VAL A 64 1.37 -3.60 15.25
CA VAL A 64 0.31 -3.55 16.26
C VAL A 64 -1.02 -3.11 15.64
N GLY A 65 -2.05 -3.90 15.90
CA GLY A 65 -3.40 -3.76 15.39
C GLY A 65 -3.55 -4.09 13.90
N TRP A 66 -2.56 -4.70 13.25
CA TRP A 66 -2.67 -5.01 11.81
C TRP A 66 -3.73 -6.07 11.54
N LEU A 67 -3.82 -7.11 12.37
CA LEU A 67 -4.86 -8.13 12.20
C LEU A 67 -6.26 -7.52 12.31
N ASP A 68 -6.51 -6.71 13.32
CA ASP A 68 -7.83 -6.08 13.51
C ASP A 68 -8.16 -5.08 12.40
N LYS A 69 -7.19 -4.22 12.02
CA LYS A 69 -7.36 -3.29 10.89
C LYS A 69 -7.62 -4.01 9.57
N ASN A 70 -7.06 -5.21 9.38
CA ASN A 70 -7.22 -5.97 8.16
C ASN A 70 -8.52 -6.79 8.13
N LYS A 71 -9.02 -7.22 9.30
CA LYS A 71 -10.32 -7.86 9.47
C LYS A 71 -11.47 -6.87 9.33
N ASP A 72 -11.25 -5.61 9.70
CA ASP A 72 -12.26 -4.55 9.72
C ASP A 72 -13.55 -4.99 10.47
N PRO A 73 -13.46 -5.39 11.74
CA PRO A 73 -14.59 -5.97 12.45
C PRO A 73 -15.67 -4.91 12.69
N LEU A 74 -16.83 -5.10 12.05
CA LEU A 74 -18.03 -4.30 12.32
C LEU A 74 -18.93 -5.02 13.33
N ASN A 75 -19.60 -4.26 14.19
CA ASN A 75 -20.61 -4.82 15.09
C ASN A 75 -21.85 -5.23 14.27
N GLU A 76 -22.10 -6.54 14.19
CA GLU A 76 -23.19 -7.11 13.39
C GLU A 76 -24.56 -6.56 13.79
N SER A 77 -24.82 -6.35 15.08
CA SER A 77 -26.10 -5.79 15.56
C SER A 77 -26.33 -4.37 15.04
N VAL A 78 -25.26 -3.56 14.97
CA VAL A 78 -25.33 -2.20 14.43
C VAL A 78 -25.56 -2.23 12.92
N VAL A 79 -24.88 -3.12 12.20
CA VAL A 79 -25.07 -3.30 10.75
C VAL A 79 -26.51 -3.73 10.43
N GLN A 80 -27.07 -4.66 11.21
CA GLN A 80 -28.46 -5.11 11.06
C GLN A 80 -29.47 -3.98 11.31
N LEU A 81 -29.18 -3.08 12.25
CA LEU A 81 -30.00 -1.90 12.49
C LEU A 81 -29.97 -0.94 11.30
N TYR A 82 -28.79 -0.72 10.71
CA TYR A 82 -28.62 0.16 9.54
C TYR A 82 -29.33 -0.39 8.30
N GLN A 83 -29.29 -1.71 8.09
CA GLN A 83 -30.02 -2.41 7.03
C GLN A 83 -31.54 -2.19 7.11
N LYS A 84 -32.09 -2.04 8.32
CA LYS A 84 -33.54 -1.84 8.58
C LYS A 84 -33.90 -0.38 8.88
N SER A 85 -32.98 0.55 8.66
CA SER A 85 -33.19 1.97 8.96
C SER A 85 -34.36 2.55 8.14
N SER A 86 -35.13 3.44 8.76
CA SER A 86 -36.15 4.25 8.07
C SER A 86 -35.53 5.25 7.08
N VAL A 87 -34.23 5.57 7.24
CA VAL A 87 -33.48 6.42 6.31
C VAL A 87 -32.99 5.57 5.15
N LYS A 88 -33.65 5.71 3.99
CA LYS A 88 -33.34 4.91 2.77
C LYS A 88 -31.86 4.93 2.38
N LEU A 89 -31.18 6.08 2.52
CA LEU A 89 -29.76 6.19 2.20
C LEU A 89 -28.91 5.25 3.09
N LEU A 90 -29.23 5.15 4.38
CA LEU A 90 -28.49 4.32 5.32
C LEU A 90 -28.64 2.83 4.99
N ALA A 91 -29.88 2.38 4.72
CA ALA A 91 -30.13 1.02 4.26
C ALA A 91 -29.46 0.72 2.90
N THR A 92 -29.31 1.73 2.04
CA THR A 92 -28.61 1.58 0.75
C THR A 92 -27.10 1.39 0.93
N LEU A 93 -26.48 2.09 1.90
CA LEU A 93 -25.05 1.99 2.17
C LEU A 93 -24.65 0.67 2.86
N TYR A 94 -25.58 0.06 3.60
CA TYR A 94 -25.40 -1.22 4.26
C TYR A 94 -26.38 -2.24 3.67
N PRO A 95 -26.17 -2.73 2.44
CA PRO A 95 -27.03 -3.76 1.88
C PRO A 95 -26.94 -5.05 2.71
N PRO A 96 -27.98 -5.90 2.71
CA PRO A 96 -27.88 -7.24 3.28
C PRO A 96 -26.80 -8.04 2.55
N VAL A 97 -26.00 -8.79 3.31
CA VAL A 97 -25.00 -9.68 2.73
C VAL A 97 -25.74 -10.78 1.97
N VAL A 98 -25.67 -10.75 0.65
CA VAL A 98 -26.18 -11.83 -0.20
C VAL A 98 -25.22 -13.00 -0.02
N GLU A 99 -25.60 -14.00 0.78
CA GLU A 99 -24.96 -15.30 0.69
C GLU A 99 -25.19 -15.82 -0.72
N GLU A 100 -24.13 -16.08 -1.48
CA GLU A 100 -24.24 -16.77 -2.77
C GLU A 100 -24.77 -18.18 -2.53
N THR A 101 -26.09 -18.34 -2.48
CA THR A 101 -26.77 -19.62 -2.66
C THR A 101 -26.73 -19.95 -4.16
N GLY A 102 -25.54 -20.31 -4.65
CA GLY A 102 -25.26 -20.52 -6.07
C GLY A 102 -24.70 -21.91 -6.37
N GLY A 103 -25.61 -22.83 -6.71
CA GLY A 103 -25.48 -23.94 -7.67
C GLY A 103 -24.13 -24.63 -7.93
N LYS A 104 -24.16 -25.96 -7.75
CA LYS A 104 -23.28 -26.97 -8.39
C LYS A 104 -22.58 -26.50 -9.69
N LYS A 105 -21.31 -26.09 -9.61
CA LYS A 105 -20.27 -26.40 -10.61
C LYS A 105 -18.88 -25.97 -10.09
N GLY A 106 -18.06 -26.97 -9.74
CA GLY A 106 -16.60 -26.94 -9.81
C GLY A 106 -15.84 -25.98 -8.87
N GLY A 107 -15.20 -26.54 -7.83
CA GLY A 107 -14.16 -25.84 -7.07
C GLY A 107 -14.66 -25.27 -5.74
N LYS A 108 -14.65 -26.12 -4.71
CA LYS A 108 -15.07 -25.84 -3.34
C LYS A 108 -14.20 -24.74 -2.70
N LYS A 109 -14.54 -23.45 -2.88
CA LYS A 109 -14.19 -22.40 -1.89
C LYS A 109 -15.18 -22.52 -0.74
N LYS A 110 -14.87 -23.45 0.17
CA LYS A 110 -15.59 -23.67 1.44
C LYS A 110 -15.40 -22.40 2.31
N GLY A 111 -16.50 -21.80 2.73
CA GLY A 111 -16.54 -20.63 3.61
C GLY A 111 -16.44 -19.32 2.81
N GLY A 112 -17.38 -18.40 3.04
CA GLY A 112 -17.23 -17.02 2.62
C GLY A 112 -15.84 -16.56 3.07
N SER A 113 -14.92 -16.40 2.12
CA SER A 113 -13.59 -15.92 2.41
C SER A 113 -13.81 -14.57 3.08
N MET A 114 -13.47 -14.46 4.37
CA MET A 114 -13.45 -13.17 5.06
C MET A 114 -12.66 -12.23 4.16
N GLN A 115 -13.38 -11.29 3.55
CA GLN A 115 -12.77 -10.39 2.61
C GLN A 115 -12.00 -9.37 3.43
N THR A 116 -10.69 -9.56 3.53
CA THR A 116 -9.84 -8.63 4.25
C THR A 116 -9.65 -7.33 3.47
N VAL A 117 -9.32 -6.26 4.18
CA VAL A 117 -8.98 -4.96 3.59
C VAL A 117 -7.83 -5.11 2.59
N SER A 118 -6.81 -5.91 2.92
CA SER A 118 -5.66 -6.18 2.04
C SER A 118 -6.06 -6.88 0.75
N SER A 119 -7.02 -7.82 0.80
CA SER A 119 -7.47 -8.57 -0.36
C SER A 119 -8.17 -7.64 -1.37
N GLN A 120 -9.11 -6.82 -0.88
CA GLN A 120 -9.81 -5.83 -1.69
C GLN A 120 -8.85 -4.78 -2.27
N PHE A 121 -7.90 -4.31 -1.44
CA PHE A 121 -6.87 -3.36 -1.89
C PHE A 121 -6.02 -3.95 -3.01
N ARG A 122 -5.57 -5.21 -2.87
CA ARG A 122 -4.72 -5.88 -3.87
C ARG A 122 -5.46 -6.10 -5.18
N GLU A 123 -6.75 -6.44 -5.14
CA GLU A 123 -7.58 -6.56 -6.34
C GLU A 123 -7.71 -5.21 -7.06
N ASN A 124 -8.07 -4.16 -6.33
CA ASN A 124 -8.22 -2.81 -6.89
C ASN A 124 -6.90 -2.28 -7.46
N LEU A 125 -5.81 -2.48 -6.75
CA LEU A 125 -4.47 -2.12 -7.22
C LEU A 125 -4.09 -2.91 -8.48
N GLY A 126 -4.41 -4.21 -8.55
CA GLY A 126 -4.16 -5.03 -9.74
C GLY A 126 -4.92 -4.55 -10.97
N LYS A 127 -6.21 -4.19 -10.81
CA LYS A 127 -7.03 -3.58 -11.88
C LYS A 127 -6.45 -2.24 -12.32
N LEU A 128 -6.11 -1.37 -11.37
CA LEU A 128 -5.49 -0.07 -11.66
C LEU A 128 -4.17 -0.22 -12.44
N MET A 129 -3.28 -1.10 -11.99
CA MET A 129 -1.99 -1.31 -12.64
C MET A 129 -2.14 -1.88 -14.06
N THR A 130 -3.13 -2.73 -14.31
CA THR A 130 -3.46 -3.22 -15.66
C THR A 130 -3.89 -2.06 -16.56
N ASN A 131 -4.78 -1.18 -16.09
CA ASN A 131 -5.25 -0.02 -16.83
C ASN A 131 -4.11 0.99 -17.10
N LEU A 132 -3.24 1.25 -16.13
CA LEU A 132 -2.12 2.17 -16.33
C LEU A 132 -1.13 1.63 -17.37
N ARG A 133 -0.88 0.32 -17.38
CA ARG A 133 0.03 -0.34 -18.34
C ARG A 133 -0.48 -0.34 -19.78
N SER A 134 -1.78 -0.19 -20.01
CA SER A 134 -2.35 -0.10 -21.36
C SER A 134 -2.34 1.31 -21.95
N THR A 135 -1.76 2.29 -21.24
CA THR A 135 -1.71 3.70 -21.66
C THR A 135 -0.27 4.19 -21.86
N HIS A 136 -0.10 5.35 -22.50
CA HIS A 136 1.19 6.05 -22.56
C HIS A 136 1.34 6.96 -21.33
N PRO A 137 2.31 6.71 -20.42
CA PRO A 137 2.39 7.43 -19.16
C PRO A 137 3.05 8.81 -19.35
N HIS A 138 2.39 9.83 -18.82
CA HIS A 138 2.96 11.17 -18.62
C HIS A 138 3.07 11.45 -17.11
N PHE A 139 4.18 12.03 -16.67
CA PHE A 139 4.46 12.22 -15.26
C PHE A 139 4.53 13.71 -14.90
N VAL A 140 3.78 14.10 -13.87
CA VAL A 140 3.91 15.39 -13.18
C VAL A 140 4.24 15.12 -11.72
N ARG A 141 5.30 15.72 -11.20
CA ARG A 141 5.73 15.57 -9.79
C ARG A 141 5.63 16.91 -9.09
N CYS A 142 4.67 17.02 -8.18
CA CYS A 142 4.51 18.19 -7.33
C CYS A 142 5.50 18.12 -6.16
N LEU A 143 6.09 19.26 -5.81
CA LEU A 143 7.01 19.40 -4.67
C LEU A 143 6.43 20.39 -3.67
N ILE A 144 6.48 20.03 -2.40
CA ILE A 144 6.14 20.92 -1.28
C ILE A 144 7.36 21.82 -1.02
N PRO A 145 7.22 23.15 -1.15
CA PRO A 145 8.37 24.04 -1.01
C PRO A 145 8.75 24.29 0.46
N ASN A 146 7.81 24.28 1.40
CA ASN A 146 8.03 24.47 2.83
C ASN A 146 6.84 23.94 3.65
N GLU A 147 7.05 23.64 4.94
CA GLU A 147 5.99 23.16 5.84
C GLU A 147 5.14 24.30 6.43
N SER A 148 5.69 25.53 6.47
CA SER A 148 5.00 26.72 6.99
C SER A 148 3.88 27.24 6.08
N LYS A 149 3.70 26.64 4.89
CA LYS A 149 2.73 27.05 3.86
C LYS A 149 2.89 28.49 3.38
N THR A 150 4.11 29.01 3.44
CA THR A 150 4.43 30.39 3.05
C THR A 150 4.77 30.47 1.55
N PRO A 151 4.12 31.33 0.76
CA PRO A 151 4.47 31.49 -0.65
C PRO A 151 5.88 32.07 -0.82
N GLY A 152 6.62 31.61 -1.84
CA GLY A 152 7.97 32.09 -2.16
C GLY A 152 9.09 31.57 -1.25
N LEU A 153 8.77 30.97 -0.11
CA LEU A 153 9.75 30.32 0.76
C LEU A 153 10.07 28.91 0.26
N MET A 154 11.36 28.54 0.26
CA MET A 154 11.83 27.23 -0.18
C MET A 154 12.79 26.63 0.84
N GLU A 155 12.45 25.47 1.37
CA GLU A 155 13.26 24.70 2.30
C GLU A 155 14.03 23.62 1.54
N ASN A 156 15.32 23.88 1.30
CA ASN A 156 16.16 23.02 0.47
C ASN A 156 16.22 21.57 0.96
N PHE A 157 16.31 21.35 2.28
CA PHE A 157 16.41 19.99 2.82
C PHE A 157 15.13 19.17 2.56
N LEU A 158 13.97 19.79 2.77
CA LEU A 158 12.64 19.20 2.50
C LEU A 158 12.51 18.82 1.02
N VAL A 159 12.92 19.71 0.13
CA VAL A 159 12.81 19.50 -1.32
C VAL A 159 13.78 18.42 -1.80
N ILE A 160 15.02 18.43 -1.33
CA ILE A 160 16.02 17.40 -1.66
C ILE A 160 15.55 16.03 -1.20
N HIS A 161 14.93 15.94 -0.01
CA HIS A 161 14.33 14.70 0.48
C HIS A 161 13.23 14.20 -0.46
N GLN A 162 12.31 15.08 -0.86
CA GLN A 162 11.24 14.73 -1.82
C GLN A 162 11.80 14.30 -3.18
N LEU A 163 12.85 14.94 -3.70
CA LEU A 163 13.46 14.57 -4.99
C LEU A 163 14.00 13.13 -4.98
N ARG A 164 14.54 12.68 -3.83
CA ARG A 164 14.95 11.28 -3.61
C ARG A 164 13.72 10.37 -3.54
N CYS A 165 12.75 10.72 -2.69
CA CYS A 165 11.55 9.92 -2.44
C CYS A 165 10.58 9.84 -3.63
N ASN A 166 10.66 10.76 -4.60
CA ASN A 166 9.86 10.77 -5.82
C ASN A 166 10.58 10.10 -7.01
N GLY A 167 11.82 9.63 -6.82
CA GLY A 167 12.63 9.00 -7.87
C GLY A 167 13.05 9.96 -8.97
N VAL A 168 13.13 11.28 -8.69
CA VAL A 168 13.60 12.27 -9.66
C VAL A 168 15.10 12.06 -9.91
N LEU A 169 15.88 11.81 -8.85
CA LEU A 169 17.31 11.56 -8.97
C LEU A 169 17.59 10.24 -9.71
N GLU A 170 16.80 9.21 -9.47
CA GLU A 170 16.84 7.94 -10.20
C GLU A 170 16.50 8.14 -11.68
N GLY A 171 15.48 8.95 -11.97
CA GLY A 171 15.10 9.34 -13.33
C GLY A 171 16.25 10.05 -14.06
N ILE A 172 16.86 11.06 -13.42
CA ILE A 172 18.02 11.77 -13.96
C ILE A 172 19.18 10.79 -14.20
N ARG A 173 19.44 9.87 -13.26
CA ARG A 173 20.50 8.86 -13.39
C ARG A 173 20.29 7.95 -14.60
N ILE A 174 19.05 7.56 -14.89
CA ILE A 174 18.69 6.77 -16.07
C ILE A 174 18.84 7.61 -17.34
N CYS A 175 18.27 8.83 -17.37
CA CYS A 175 18.37 9.73 -18.53
C CYS A 175 19.82 10.05 -18.92
N ARG A 176 20.71 10.22 -17.93
CA ARG A 176 22.14 10.45 -18.16
C ARG A 176 22.88 9.27 -18.78
N LYS A 177 22.40 8.03 -18.58
CA LYS A 177 22.97 6.84 -19.25
C LYS A 177 22.56 6.73 -20.72
N GLY A 178 21.51 7.45 -21.13
CA GLY A 178 21.09 7.55 -22.53
C GLY A 178 21.55 8.87 -23.14
N PHE A 179 20.63 9.54 -23.84
CA PHE A 179 20.83 10.89 -24.38
C PHE A 179 20.07 11.90 -23.49
N PRO A 180 20.75 12.55 -22.53
CA PRO A 180 20.10 13.45 -21.58
C PRO A 180 19.66 14.76 -22.23
N SER A 181 20.36 15.22 -23.26
CA SER A 181 19.97 16.40 -24.04
C SER A 181 19.15 15.95 -25.25
N ARG A 182 17.90 16.39 -25.31
CA ARG A 182 16.99 16.15 -26.43
C ARG A 182 16.60 17.50 -27.02
N ILE A 183 17.49 18.04 -27.84
CA ILE A 183 17.25 19.29 -28.57
C ILE A 183 16.41 18.94 -29.81
N LEU A 184 15.37 19.74 -30.11
CA LEU A 184 14.66 19.59 -31.37
C LEU A 184 15.62 19.85 -32.53
N TYR A 185 15.51 19.07 -33.60
CA TYR A 185 16.42 19.20 -34.75
C TYR A 185 16.42 20.61 -35.34
N GLY A 186 15.28 21.30 -35.38
CA GLY A 186 15.18 22.69 -35.84
C GLY A 186 16.06 23.65 -35.02
N ASP A 187 15.95 23.58 -33.69
CA ASP A 187 16.74 24.41 -32.77
C ASP A 187 18.24 24.06 -32.83
N PHE A 188 18.57 22.78 -33.04
CA PHE A 188 19.95 22.34 -33.20
C PHE A 188 20.57 22.86 -34.51
N LYS A 189 19.81 22.86 -35.60
CA LYS A 189 20.27 23.30 -36.93
C LYS A 189 20.44 24.83 -37.02
N GLN A 190 19.66 25.60 -36.26
CA GLN A 190 19.68 27.06 -36.31
C GLN A 190 20.77 27.70 -35.42
N ARG A 191 21.29 26.97 -34.42
CA ARG A 191 22.41 27.41 -33.57
C ARG A 191 23.76 27.16 -34.24
#